data_AF-A0A0A5G1K4-F1
#
_entry.id   AF-A0A0A5G1K4-F1
#
_cell.length_a   1.000
_cell.length_b   1.000
_cell.length_c   1.000
_cell.angle_alpha   90.00
_cell.angle_beta   90.00
_cell.angle_gamma   90.00
#
_symmetry.space_group_name_H-M   'P 1'
#
loop_
_entity.id
_entity.type
_entity.pdbx_description
1 polymer ?
#
loop_
_entity_poly.entity_id
_entity_poly.type
_entity_poly.pdbx_seq_one_letter_code
_entity_poly.pdbx_strand_id
1 'polypeptide(L)'
;MYITLLLFGPTLMIFLGLQVMSSVPLTFTLFYGWLLCVPFLERTLKKNETFCSATSYMGFKQNSQSLKVGIWSGIIAFISIFGGLAWLQRYVIDVDDLLVLLKEWGFTGNIVLWLILILVVINPILEELYWRGFMHQKLSSRFNTYVVFLLTTTFYSLYHLLSVIPMFEWPWNVFSVIPVFLAGLFWSYMRQKWNTIIGGIVSHVLADLGIIFVYLFFVA
;
A
#
# COMPACT_ATOMS: atom_id res chain seq x y z
N MET A 1 -24.12 4.30 0.73
CA MET A 1 -23.80 3.54 1.96
C MET A 1 -22.68 2.52 1.76
N TYR A 2 -22.76 1.60 0.79
CA TYR A 2 -21.71 0.57 0.62
C TYR A 2 -20.34 1.09 0.15
N ILE A 3 -20.26 2.07 -0.76
CA ILE A 3 -18.95 2.56 -1.28
C ILE A 3 -18.12 3.27 -0.19
N THR A 4 -18.75 4.08 0.65
CA THR A 4 -18.06 4.77 1.74
C THR A 4 -17.40 3.78 2.69
N LEU A 5 -18.10 2.69 3.05
CA LEU A 5 -17.54 1.62 3.87
C LEU A 5 -16.32 0.97 3.20
N LEU A 6 -16.35 0.75 1.88
CA LEU A 6 -15.20 0.21 1.15
C LEU A 6 -14.02 1.19 1.11
N LEU A 7 -14.27 2.49 1.00
CA LEU A 7 -13.20 3.49 1.00
C LEU A 7 -12.52 3.60 2.37
N PHE A 8 -13.28 3.63 3.45
CA PHE A 8 -12.74 3.76 4.81
C PHE A 8 -12.32 2.43 5.45
N GLY A 9 -12.79 1.29 4.94
CA GLY A 9 -12.55 -0.04 5.52
C GLY A 9 -11.07 -0.32 5.83
N PRO A 10 -10.14 -0.17 4.87
CA PRO A 10 -8.72 -0.37 5.12
C PRO A 10 -8.15 0.54 6.22
N THR A 11 -8.53 1.82 6.24
CA THR A 11 -8.16 2.77 7.30
C THR A 11 -8.69 2.34 8.67
N LEU A 12 -9.93 1.87 8.75
CA LEU A 12 -10.49 1.36 10.00
C LEU A 12 -9.74 0.12 10.50
N MET A 13 -9.34 -0.79 9.60
CA MET A 13 -8.57 -1.97 9.99
C MET A 13 -7.17 -1.60 10.53
N ILE A 14 -6.48 -0.64 9.90
CA ILE A 14 -5.21 -0.13 10.39
C ILE A 14 -5.38 0.59 11.74
N PHE A 15 -6.38 1.47 11.86
CA PHE A 15 -6.65 2.18 13.11
C PHE A 15 -6.93 1.21 14.28
N LEU A 16 -7.80 0.24 14.08
CA LEU A 16 -8.14 -0.75 15.10
C LEU A 16 -6.94 -1.61 15.47
N GLY A 17 -6.20 -2.13 14.49
CA GLY A 17 -5.05 -3.00 14.76
C GLY A 17 -3.87 -2.28 15.41
N LEU A 18 -3.53 -1.09 14.90
CA LEU A 18 -2.28 -0.42 15.22
C LEU A 18 -2.43 0.61 16.34
N GLN A 19 -3.48 1.43 16.31
CA GLN A 19 -3.66 2.54 17.25
C GLN A 19 -4.48 2.15 18.48
N VAL A 20 -5.42 1.21 18.34
CA VAL A 20 -6.24 0.74 19.47
C VAL A 20 -5.62 -0.48 20.14
N MET A 21 -5.18 -1.46 19.34
CA MET A 21 -4.68 -2.75 19.85
C MET A 21 -3.15 -2.85 19.91
N SER A 22 -2.42 -1.87 19.36
CA SER A 22 -0.95 -1.83 19.34
C SER A 22 -0.27 -3.12 18.87
N SER A 23 -0.82 -3.78 17.84
CA SER A 23 -0.36 -5.09 17.39
C SER A 23 -0.24 -5.17 15.87
N VAL A 24 0.99 -5.28 15.37
CA VAL A 24 1.25 -5.46 13.92
C VAL A 24 0.66 -6.76 13.37
N PRO A 25 0.80 -7.94 14.03
CA PRO A 25 0.18 -9.16 13.53
C PRO A 25 -1.34 -9.08 13.39
N LEU A 26 -2.02 -8.45 14.36
CA LEU A 26 -3.47 -8.25 14.29
C LEU A 26 -3.82 -7.25 13.20
N THR A 27 -3.07 -6.14 13.09
CA THR A 27 -3.21 -5.15 12.03
C THR A 27 -3.14 -5.79 10.65
N PHE A 28 -2.12 -6.62 10.42
CA PHE A 28 -1.92 -7.32 9.15
C PHE A 28 -3.06 -8.29 8.87
N THR A 29 -3.51 -9.05 9.87
CA THR A 29 -4.64 -9.96 9.74
C THR A 29 -5.91 -9.23 9.30
N LEU A 30 -6.26 -8.14 9.99
CA LEU A 30 -7.45 -7.34 9.70
C LEU A 30 -7.36 -6.65 8.33
N PHE A 31 -6.24 -5.99 8.07
CA PHE A 31 -6.04 -5.21 6.86
C PHE A 31 -5.95 -6.09 5.61
N TYR A 32 -5.01 -7.04 5.57
CA TYR A 32 -4.87 -7.93 4.42
C TYR A 32 -6.07 -8.86 4.25
N GLY A 33 -6.70 -9.28 5.36
CA GLY A 33 -7.98 -9.98 5.32
C GLY A 33 -9.06 -9.17 4.63
N TRP A 34 -9.17 -7.87 4.93
CA TRP A 34 -10.09 -6.97 4.23
C TRP A 34 -9.77 -6.83 2.74
N LEU A 35 -8.50 -6.51 2.40
CA LEU A 35 -8.08 -6.30 1.01
C LEU A 35 -8.28 -7.53 0.13
N LEU A 36 -8.12 -8.74 0.70
CA LEU A 36 -8.33 -9.99 -0.01
C LEU A 36 -9.81 -10.40 -0.03
N CYS A 37 -10.46 -10.51 1.13
CA CYS A 37 -11.78 -11.12 1.20
C CYS A 37 -12.86 -10.26 0.55
N VAL A 38 -12.84 -8.93 0.74
CA VAL A 38 -13.93 -8.07 0.28
C VAL A 38 -14.10 -8.08 -1.25
N PRO A 39 -13.04 -7.91 -2.07
CA PRO A 39 -13.17 -7.99 -3.53
C PRO A 39 -13.67 -9.34 -4.01
N PHE A 40 -13.19 -10.45 -3.44
CA PHE A 40 -13.59 -11.78 -3.85
C PHE A 40 -15.01 -12.13 -3.41
N LEU A 41 -15.38 -11.86 -2.15
CA LEU A 41 -16.74 -12.09 -1.65
C LEU A 41 -17.79 -11.32 -2.47
N GLU A 42 -17.50 -10.09 -2.90
CA GLU A 42 -18.42 -9.35 -3.75
C GLU A 42 -18.55 -9.96 -5.15
N ARG A 43 -17.44 -10.38 -5.77
CA ARG A 43 -17.45 -10.83 -7.17
C ARG A 43 -17.91 -12.28 -7.31
N THR A 44 -17.40 -13.19 -6.48
CA THR A 44 -17.75 -14.61 -6.60
C THR A 44 -19.09 -14.92 -5.96
N LEU A 45 -19.39 -14.41 -4.76
CA LEU A 45 -20.63 -14.75 -4.07
C LEU A 45 -21.82 -13.87 -4.48
N LYS A 46 -21.64 -12.55 -4.63
CA LYS A 46 -22.77 -11.66 -4.97
C LYS A 46 -23.02 -11.54 -6.47
N LYS A 47 -21.99 -11.72 -7.29
CA LYS A 47 -22.10 -11.63 -8.76
C LYS A 47 -22.03 -12.99 -9.47
N ASN A 48 -21.88 -14.10 -8.73
CA ASN A 48 -21.76 -15.46 -9.28
C ASN A 48 -20.69 -15.58 -10.37
N GLU A 49 -19.60 -14.83 -10.23
CA GLU A 49 -18.50 -14.88 -11.18
C GLU A 49 -17.50 -15.97 -10.81
N THR A 50 -16.89 -16.59 -11.82
CA THR A 50 -15.76 -17.49 -11.60
C THR A 50 -14.55 -16.71 -11.08
N PHE A 51 -13.66 -17.38 -10.34
CA PHE A 51 -12.42 -16.78 -9.84
C PHE A 51 -11.59 -16.12 -10.96
N CYS A 52 -11.51 -16.78 -12.12
CA CYS A 52 -10.81 -16.25 -13.30
C CYS A 52 -11.43 -14.96 -13.85
N SER A 53 -12.77 -14.86 -13.84
CA SER A 53 -13.46 -13.63 -14.25
C SER A 53 -13.21 -12.49 -13.26
N ALA A 54 -13.21 -12.79 -11.96
CA ALA A 54 -12.92 -11.83 -10.91
C ALA A 54 -11.48 -11.29 -11.01
N THR A 55 -10.48 -12.15 -11.21
CA THR A 55 -9.08 -11.70 -11.36
C THR A 55 -8.83 -10.95 -12.67
N SER A 56 -9.49 -11.34 -13.77
CA SER A 56 -9.46 -10.62 -15.04
C SER A 56 -10.05 -9.21 -14.90
N TYR A 57 -11.15 -9.06 -14.16
CA TYR A 57 -11.75 -7.76 -13.81
C TYR A 57 -10.78 -6.89 -13.00
N MET A 58 -10.11 -7.49 -12.00
CA MET A 58 -9.10 -6.81 -11.17
C MET A 58 -7.83 -6.45 -11.95
N GLY A 59 -7.67 -6.92 -13.19
CA GLY A 59 -6.56 -6.48 -14.05
C GLY A 59 -5.29 -7.30 -13.92
N PHE A 60 -5.37 -8.55 -13.50
CA PHE A 60 -4.26 -9.50 -13.61
C PHE A 60 -4.05 -9.90 -15.07
N LYS A 61 -3.50 -8.98 -15.86
CA LYS A 61 -3.23 -9.16 -17.29
C LYS A 61 -1.80 -8.73 -17.60
N GLN A 62 -1.08 -9.54 -18.34
CA GLN A 62 0.28 -9.17 -18.73
C GLN A 62 0.26 -8.04 -19.76
N ASN A 63 1.11 -7.04 -19.56
CA ASN A 63 1.35 -5.98 -20.52
C ASN A 63 2.81 -5.54 -20.40
N SER A 64 3.59 -5.75 -21.45
CA SER A 64 5.04 -5.49 -21.44
C SER A 64 5.39 -4.02 -21.25
N GLN A 65 4.58 -3.10 -21.77
CA GLN A 65 4.79 -1.66 -21.58
C GLN A 65 4.48 -1.23 -20.14
N SER A 66 3.39 -1.74 -19.55
CA SER A 66 3.09 -1.52 -18.14
C SER A 66 4.20 -2.06 -17.24
N LEU A 67 4.73 -3.25 -17.56
CA LEU A 67 5.82 -3.86 -16.79
C LEU A 67 7.11 -3.02 -16.89
N LYS A 68 7.51 -2.60 -18.10
CA LYS A 68 8.69 -1.74 -18.30
C LYS A 68 8.57 -0.43 -17.51
N VAL A 69 7.41 0.24 -17.60
CA VAL A 69 7.16 1.47 -16.85
C VAL A 69 7.15 1.20 -15.35
N GLY A 70 6.60 0.07 -14.91
CA GLY A 70 6.62 -0.37 -13.51
C GLY A 70 8.02 -0.54 -12.96
N ILE A 71 8.90 -1.21 -13.70
CA ILE A 71 10.31 -1.41 -13.32
C ILE A 71 11.03 -0.05 -13.20
N TRP A 72 10.97 0.79 -14.23
CA TRP A 72 11.69 2.06 -14.22
C TRP A 72 11.18 3.03 -13.15
N SER A 73 9.86 3.16 -13.02
CA SER A 73 9.27 3.98 -11.96
C SER A 73 9.56 3.44 -10.57
N GLY A 74 9.58 2.12 -10.40
CA GLY A 74 9.94 1.47 -9.15
C GLY A 74 11.41 1.69 -8.77
N ILE A 75 12.35 1.62 -9.72
CA ILE A 75 13.76 1.96 -9.49
C ILE A 75 13.90 3.42 -9.05
N ILE A 76 13.19 4.34 -9.73
CA ILE A 76 13.20 5.76 -9.35
C ILE A 76 12.63 5.94 -7.94
N ALA A 77 11.52 5.26 -7.61
CA ALA A 77 10.92 5.30 -6.28
C ALA A 77 11.87 4.74 -5.21
N PHE A 78 12.48 3.58 -5.46
CA PHE A 78 13.51 2.98 -4.60
C PHE A 78 14.63 3.96 -4.30
N ILE A 79 15.26 4.53 -5.35
CA ILE A 79 16.39 5.47 -5.21
C ILE A 79 15.93 6.71 -4.45
N SER A 80 14.73 7.22 -4.73
CA SER A 80 14.20 8.43 -4.08
C SER A 80 13.92 8.19 -2.60
N ILE A 81 13.30 7.07 -2.24
CA ILE A 81 12.96 6.71 -0.86
C ILE A 81 14.24 6.41 -0.08
N PHE A 82 15.04 5.45 -0.54
CA PHE A 82 16.25 5.04 0.15
C PHE A 82 17.28 6.17 0.22
N GLY A 83 17.56 6.83 -0.92
CA GLY A 83 18.51 7.95 -0.96
C GLY A 83 18.02 9.17 -0.19
N GLY A 84 16.73 9.50 -0.27
CA GLY A 84 16.15 10.61 0.47
C GLY A 84 16.22 10.40 1.98
N LEU A 85 15.83 9.22 2.47
CA LEU A 85 15.89 8.90 3.90
C LEU A 85 17.32 8.66 4.38
N ALA A 86 18.22 8.09 3.57
CA ALA A 86 19.63 7.99 3.91
C ALA A 86 20.26 9.36 4.20
N TRP A 87 19.84 10.39 3.46
CA TRP A 87 20.32 11.75 3.64
C TRP A 87 19.62 12.48 4.80
N LEU A 88 18.30 12.32 4.92
CA LEU A 88 17.47 13.10 5.84
C LEU A 88 17.18 12.41 7.19
N GLN A 89 17.54 11.13 7.38
CA GLN A 89 17.16 10.31 8.54
C GLN A 89 17.33 11.04 9.88
N ARG A 90 18.46 11.74 10.10
CA ARG A 90 18.78 12.42 11.36
C ARG A 90 17.82 13.54 11.73
N TYR A 91 17.03 14.03 10.77
CA TYR A 91 16.03 15.08 10.96
C TYR A 91 14.60 14.54 10.93
N VAL A 92 14.43 13.30 10.51
CA VAL A 92 13.14 12.74 10.08
C VAL A 92 12.72 11.57 10.99
N ILE A 93 13.67 10.84 11.55
CA ILE A 93 13.47 9.65 12.37
C ILE A 93 14.34 9.76 13.63
N ASP A 94 13.73 9.63 14.81
CA ASP A 94 14.47 9.26 16.02
C ASP A 94 14.59 7.73 16.05
N VAL A 95 15.82 7.24 15.92
CA VAL A 95 16.08 5.79 15.80
C VAL A 95 15.83 5.06 17.12
N ASP A 96 16.12 5.71 18.25
CA ASP A 96 15.96 5.08 19.56
C ASP A 96 14.47 4.90 19.86
N ASP A 97 13.67 5.95 19.64
CA ASP A 97 12.22 5.88 19.80
C ASP A 97 11.57 4.91 18.81
N LEU A 98 12.02 4.90 17.55
CA LEU A 98 11.53 3.96 16.54
C LEU A 98 11.81 2.49 16.93
N LEU A 99 12.99 2.18 17.48
CA LEU A 99 13.31 0.83 17.93
C LEU A 99 12.44 0.38 19.10
N VAL A 100 12.14 1.27 20.04
CA VAL A 100 11.19 1.00 21.13
C VAL A 100 9.80 0.71 20.56
N LEU A 101 9.32 1.55 19.65
CA LEU A 101 8.02 1.38 19.00
C LEU A 101 7.91 0.05 18.24
N LEU A 102 8.92 -0.28 17.43
CA LEU A 102 8.97 -1.53 16.68
C LEU A 102 8.95 -2.74 17.62
N LYS A 103 9.60 -2.63 18.79
CA LYS A 103 9.57 -3.67 19.82
C LYS A 103 8.19 -3.84 20.43
N GLU A 104 7.52 -2.76 20.80
CA GLU A 104 6.16 -2.79 21.34
C GLU A 104 5.15 -3.38 20.34
N TRP A 105 5.34 -3.10 19.07
CA TRP A 105 4.51 -3.62 17.98
C TRP A 105 4.76 -5.08 17.62
N GLY A 106 5.77 -5.72 18.22
CA GLY A 106 6.14 -7.11 17.96
C GLY A 106 7.01 -7.31 16.72
N PHE A 107 7.65 -6.26 16.22
CA PHE A 107 8.61 -6.32 15.10
C PHE A 107 10.02 -6.67 15.61
N THR A 108 10.21 -7.87 16.19
CA THR A 108 11.50 -8.28 16.78
C THR A 108 11.86 -9.75 16.59
N GLY A 109 13.16 -10.04 16.58
CA GLY A 109 13.67 -11.42 16.47
C GLY A 109 13.32 -12.07 15.13
N ASN A 110 13.01 -13.37 15.16
CA ASN A 110 12.83 -14.18 13.94
C ASN A 110 11.58 -13.80 13.11
N ILE A 111 10.63 -13.04 13.67
CA ILE A 111 9.43 -12.63 12.95
C ILE A 111 9.71 -11.52 11.92
N VAL A 112 10.81 -10.76 12.10
CA VAL A 112 11.18 -9.63 11.24
C VAL A 112 11.31 -10.06 9.78
N LEU A 113 11.94 -11.21 9.51
CA LEU A 113 12.09 -11.71 8.13
C LEU A 113 10.73 -11.98 7.49
N TRP A 114 9.78 -12.56 8.24
CA TRP A 114 8.43 -12.81 7.75
C TRP A 114 7.67 -11.50 7.50
N LEU A 115 7.82 -10.51 8.37
CA LEU A 115 7.20 -9.20 8.20
C LEU A 115 7.76 -8.47 6.97
N ILE A 116 9.08 -8.53 6.74
CA ILE A 116 9.71 -8.00 5.52
C ILE A 116 9.14 -8.69 4.27
N LEU A 117 9.02 -10.01 4.26
CA LEU A 117 8.44 -10.74 3.13
C LEU A 117 6.97 -10.34 2.88
N ILE A 118 6.18 -10.18 3.94
CA ILE A 118 4.80 -9.70 3.83
C ILE A 118 4.77 -8.29 3.24
N LEU A 119 5.58 -7.37 3.76
CA LEU A 119 5.64 -5.98 3.32
C LEU A 119 6.14 -5.84 1.89
N VAL A 120 7.11 -6.64 1.44
CA VAL A 120 7.66 -6.49 0.08
C VAL A 120 6.87 -7.26 -0.97
N VAL A 121 6.24 -8.38 -0.61
CA VAL A 121 5.58 -9.26 -1.59
C VAL A 121 4.06 -9.19 -1.48
N ILE A 122 3.53 -9.44 -0.29
CA ILE A 122 2.08 -9.58 -0.09
C ILE A 122 1.39 -8.22 -0.13
N ASN A 123 1.97 -7.21 0.52
CA ASN A 123 1.40 -5.87 0.60
C ASN A 123 1.17 -5.23 -0.77
N PRO A 124 2.18 -5.09 -1.66
CA PRO A 124 1.97 -4.51 -2.98
C PRO A 124 0.90 -5.21 -3.80
N ILE A 125 0.85 -6.55 -3.73
CA ILE A 125 -0.14 -7.33 -4.48
C ILE A 125 -1.55 -7.04 -3.98
N LEU A 126 -1.77 -7.09 -2.67
CA LEU A 126 -3.11 -6.91 -2.09
C LEU A 126 -3.58 -5.46 -2.18
N GLU A 127 -2.70 -4.49 -1.97
CA GLU A 127 -3.05 -3.08 -2.10
C GLU A 127 -3.38 -2.71 -3.54
N GLU A 128 -2.58 -3.14 -4.52
CA GLU A 128 -2.89 -2.89 -5.93
C GLU A 128 -4.15 -3.64 -6.38
N LEU A 129 -4.36 -4.87 -5.91
CA LEU A 129 -5.59 -5.63 -6.15
C LEU A 129 -6.81 -4.87 -5.63
N TYR A 130 -6.77 -4.39 -4.39
CA TYR A 130 -7.90 -3.69 -3.80
C TYR A 130 -8.13 -2.31 -4.41
N TRP A 131 -7.10 -1.47 -4.49
CA TRP A 131 -7.26 -0.08 -4.90
C TRP A 131 -7.37 0.08 -6.42
N ARG A 132 -6.46 -0.52 -7.19
CA ARG A 132 -6.41 -0.36 -8.65
C ARG A 132 -7.20 -1.44 -9.36
N GLY A 133 -7.27 -2.64 -8.80
CA GLY A 133 -8.06 -3.72 -9.35
C GLY A 133 -9.55 -3.54 -9.11
N PHE A 134 -9.95 -3.51 -7.83
CA PHE A 134 -11.34 -3.55 -7.41
C PHE A 134 -11.99 -2.16 -7.28
N MET A 135 -11.44 -1.28 -6.44
CA MET A 135 -12.05 0.03 -6.14
C MET A 135 -12.04 0.97 -7.34
N HIS A 136 -10.93 1.04 -8.08
CA HIS A 136 -10.83 1.85 -9.30
C HIS A 136 -11.94 1.45 -10.29
N GLN A 137 -12.04 0.17 -10.66
CA GLN A 137 -13.08 -0.30 -11.59
C GLN A 137 -14.49 -0.06 -11.07
N LYS A 138 -14.71 -0.30 -9.77
CA LYS A 138 -16.01 -0.08 -9.14
C LYS A 138 -16.44 1.39 -9.21
N LEU A 139 -15.52 2.32 -8.96
CA LEU A 139 -15.78 3.75 -9.01
C LEU A 139 -15.89 4.28 -10.45
N SER A 140 -15.16 3.72 -11.41
CA SER A 140 -15.25 4.09 -12.83
C SER A 140 -16.64 3.89 -13.44
N SER A 141 -17.48 3.03 -12.85
CA SER A 141 -18.89 2.90 -13.26
C SER A 141 -19.79 4.08 -12.87
N ARG A 142 -19.31 4.98 -11.99
CA ARG A 142 -20.11 6.06 -11.38
C ARG A 142 -19.47 7.45 -11.50
N PHE A 143 -18.17 7.52 -11.68
CA PHE A 143 -17.40 8.76 -11.65
C PHE A 143 -16.45 8.85 -12.84
N ASN A 144 -16.07 10.08 -13.20
CA ASN A 144 -15.04 10.30 -14.21
C ASN A 144 -13.65 9.90 -13.70
N THR A 145 -12.71 9.70 -14.62
CA THR A 145 -11.36 9.21 -14.33
C THR A 145 -10.61 10.04 -13.28
N TYR A 146 -10.72 11.37 -13.32
CA TYR A 146 -10.02 12.24 -12.36
C TYR A 146 -10.53 12.06 -10.94
N VAL A 147 -11.86 11.97 -10.76
CA VAL A 147 -12.49 11.71 -9.46
C VAL A 147 -12.11 10.33 -8.95
N VAL A 148 -12.06 9.32 -9.84
CA VAL A 148 -11.64 7.98 -9.43
C VAL A 148 -10.20 7.98 -8.94
N PHE A 149 -9.27 8.61 -9.65
CA PHE A 149 -7.85 8.69 -9.25
C PHE A 149 -7.71 9.38 -7.89
N LEU A 150 -8.41 10.49 -7.71
CA LEU A 150 -8.36 11.25 -6.47
C LEU A 150 -8.91 10.43 -5.30
N LEU A 151 -10.07 9.79 -5.46
CA LEU A 151 -10.67 8.97 -4.40
C LEU A 151 -9.79 7.77 -4.05
N THR A 152 -9.39 6.95 -5.03
CA THR A 152 -8.58 5.76 -4.73
C THR A 152 -7.27 6.13 -4.07
N THR A 153 -6.63 7.19 -4.53
CA THR A 153 -5.33 7.62 -4.01
C THR A 153 -5.42 8.30 -2.64
N THR A 154 -6.45 9.13 -2.42
CA THR A 154 -6.67 9.78 -1.12
C THR A 154 -6.88 8.73 -0.03
N PHE A 155 -7.78 7.78 -0.26
CA PHE A 155 -8.06 6.74 0.74
C PHE A 155 -6.93 5.71 0.89
N TYR A 156 -6.18 5.46 -0.19
CA TYR A 156 -4.93 4.69 -0.15
C TYR A 156 -3.89 5.36 0.77
N SER A 157 -3.64 6.65 0.59
CA SER A 157 -2.67 7.40 1.39
C SER A 157 -3.14 7.66 2.82
N LEU A 158 -4.45 7.68 3.08
CA LEU A 158 -5.01 7.98 4.40
C LEU A 158 -4.59 6.97 5.48
N TYR A 159 -4.60 5.66 5.18
CA TYR A 159 -4.16 4.68 6.19
C TYR A 159 -2.64 4.64 6.32
N HIS A 160 -1.90 5.02 5.28
CA HIS A 160 -0.45 5.20 5.38
C HIS A 160 -0.11 6.32 6.37
N LEU A 161 -0.87 7.42 6.37
CA LEU A 161 -0.73 8.49 7.35
C LEU A 161 -0.80 7.94 8.79
N LEU A 162 -1.75 7.05 9.08
CA LEU A 162 -1.88 6.44 10.41
C LEU A 162 -0.69 5.55 10.80
N SER A 163 -0.03 4.93 9.83
CA SER A 163 1.15 4.10 10.05
C SER A 163 2.42 4.93 10.25
N VAL A 164 2.56 6.06 9.55
CA VAL A 164 3.76 6.90 9.59
C VAL A 164 3.74 7.94 10.72
N ILE A 165 2.55 8.34 11.22
CA ILE A 165 2.43 9.26 12.35
C ILE A 165 3.33 8.90 13.54
N PRO A 166 3.32 7.65 14.05
CA PRO A 166 4.15 7.27 15.19
C PRO A 166 5.62 6.99 14.83
N MET A 167 5.99 6.87 13.55
CA MET A 167 7.34 6.48 13.12
C MET A 167 8.27 7.66 12.83
N PHE A 168 7.70 8.84 12.56
CA PHE A 168 8.42 9.99 12.05
C PHE A 168 8.26 11.19 12.99
N GLU A 169 9.27 12.05 13.03
CA GLU A 169 9.22 13.29 13.80
C GLU A 169 8.29 14.33 13.16
N TRP A 170 7.75 15.25 13.97
CA TRP A 170 7.03 16.41 13.43
C TRP A 170 8.03 17.37 12.74
N PRO A 171 7.72 17.91 11.55
CA PRO A 171 6.48 17.78 10.76
C PRO A 171 6.51 16.68 9.69
N TRP A 172 7.56 15.85 9.67
CA TRP A 172 7.80 14.85 8.64
C TRP A 172 6.79 13.71 8.66
N ASN A 173 6.19 13.44 9.81
CA ASN A 173 5.09 12.49 9.94
C ASN A 173 3.85 12.83 9.12
N VAL A 174 3.64 14.10 8.75
CA VAL A 174 2.59 14.52 7.80
C VAL A 174 3.15 14.58 6.38
N PHE A 175 4.35 15.13 6.19
CA PHE A 175 4.91 15.31 4.84
C PHE A 175 5.29 13.99 4.16
N SER A 176 5.61 12.94 4.91
CA SER A 176 5.95 11.61 4.38
C SER A 176 4.80 10.95 3.60
N VAL A 177 3.55 11.38 3.81
CA VAL A 177 2.40 10.88 3.05
C VAL A 177 2.33 11.44 1.62
N ILE A 178 3.00 12.58 1.34
CA ILE A 178 2.94 13.22 0.02
C ILE A 178 3.54 12.31 -1.07
N PRO A 179 4.75 11.74 -0.92
CA PRO A 179 5.27 10.75 -1.86
C PRO A 179 4.34 9.55 -2.06
N VAL A 180 3.71 9.05 -1.00
CA VAL A 180 2.76 7.92 -1.06
C VAL A 180 1.53 8.29 -1.90
N PHE A 181 0.99 9.49 -1.70
CA PHE A 181 -0.11 10.01 -2.50
C PHE A 181 0.31 10.17 -3.98
N LEU A 182 1.48 10.73 -4.27
CA LEU A 182 1.96 10.90 -5.65
C LEU A 182 2.20 9.55 -6.34
N ALA A 183 2.81 8.58 -5.66
CA ALA A 183 2.95 7.21 -6.15
C ALA A 183 1.57 6.60 -6.45
N GLY A 184 0.60 6.84 -5.56
CA GLY A 184 -0.74 6.31 -5.75
C GLY A 184 -1.51 6.92 -6.93
N LEU A 185 -1.31 8.22 -7.22
CA LEU A 185 -1.81 8.87 -8.44
C LEU A 185 -1.17 8.24 -9.67
N PHE A 186 0.14 8.04 -9.64
CA PHE A 186 0.89 7.45 -10.74
C PHE A 186 0.41 6.02 -11.04
N TRP A 187 0.26 5.16 -10.04
CA TRP A 187 -0.26 3.80 -10.25
C TRP A 187 -1.72 3.79 -10.71
N SER A 188 -2.54 4.76 -10.29
CA SER A 188 -3.90 4.94 -10.84
C SER A 188 -3.86 5.29 -12.33
N TYR A 189 -2.95 6.17 -12.74
CA TYR A 189 -2.69 6.45 -14.17
C TYR A 189 -2.21 5.19 -14.92
N MET A 190 -1.28 4.42 -14.36
CA MET A 190 -0.84 3.17 -14.98
C MET A 190 -2.00 2.20 -15.20
N ARG A 191 -2.84 2.03 -14.17
CA ARG A 191 -4.03 1.18 -14.23
C ARG A 191 -4.96 1.61 -15.35
N GLN A 192 -5.26 2.90 -15.46
CA GLN A 192 -6.13 3.43 -16.52
C GLN A 192 -5.53 3.24 -17.91
N LYS A 193 -4.23 3.51 -18.07
CA LYS A 193 -3.55 3.50 -19.37
C LYS A 193 -3.39 2.10 -19.97
N TRP A 194 -3.04 1.11 -19.15
CA TRP A 194 -2.74 -0.24 -19.63
C TRP A 194 -3.78 -1.30 -19.22
N ASN A 195 -4.80 -0.91 -18.46
CA ASN A 195 -5.84 -1.81 -17.95
C ASN A 195 -5.27 -3.08 -17.26
N THR A 196 -4.18 -2.90 -16.52
CA THR A 196 -3.53 -3.94 -15.70
C THR A 196 -2.99 -3.33 -14.42
N ILE A 197 -2.83 -4.15 -13.39
CA ILE A 197 -2.18 -3.76 -12.12
C ILE A 197 -0.73 -4.25 -12.02
N ILE A 198 -0.26 -5.11 -12.94
CA ILE A 198 1.05 -5.77 -12.82
C ILE A 198 2.21 -4.76 -12.78
N GLY A 199 2.18 -3.73 -13.62
CA GLY A 199 3.20 -2.68 -13.57
C GLY A 199 3.17 -1.87 -12.27
N GLY A 200 1.98 -1.62 -11.72
CA GLY A 200 1.82 -0.99 -10.41
C GLY A 200 2.42 -1.84 -9.30
N ILE A 201 2.10 -3.14 -9.27
CA ILE A 201 2.67 -4.11 -8.30
C ILE A 201 4.20 -4.08 -8.35
N VAL A 202 4.81 -4.17 -9.53
CA VAL A 202 6.27 -4.19 -9.64
C VAL A 202 6.90 -2.86 -9.20
N SER A 203 6.29 -1.74 -9.56
CA SER A 203 6.73 -0.41 -9.10
C SER A 203 6.67 -0.31 -7.57
N HIS A 204 5.59 -0.80 -6.99
CA HIS A 204 5.31 -0.78 -5.56
C HIS A 204 6.26 -1.69 -4.77
N VAL A 205 6.50 -2.93 -5.22
CA VAL A 205 7.51 -3.84 -4.63
C VAL A 205 8.87 -3.16 -4.51
N LEU A 206 9.29 -2.45 -5.57
CA LEU A 206 10.57 -1.73 -5.58
C LEU A 206 10.56 -0.52 -4.65
N ALA A 207 9.44 0.20 -4.53
CA ALA A 207 9.28 1.29 -3.57
C ALA A 207 9.39 0.77 -2.11
N ASP A 208 8.71 -0.33 -1.80
CA ASP A 208 8.72 -0.96 -0.47
C ASP A 208 10.11 -1.50 -0.12
N LEU A 209 10.85 -2.05 -1.10
CA LEU A 209 12.26 -2.39 -0.92
C LEU A 209 13.10 -1.17 -0.51
N GLY A 210 12.78 0.03 -1.00
CA GLY A 210 13.46 1.26 -0.58
C GLY A 210 13.27 1.52 0.91
N ILE A 211 12.05 1.31 1.42
CA ILE A 211 11.73 1.44 2.86
C ILE A 211 12.45 0.37 3.67
N ILE A 212 12.42 -0.89 3.21
CA ILE A 212 13.11 -2.00 3.90
C ILE A 212 14.62 -1.78 3.93
N PHE A 213 15.22 -1.20 2.88
CA PHE A 213 16.63 -0.86 2.89
C PHE A 213 16.95 0.22 3.92
N VAL A 214 16.06 1.20 4.12
CA VAL A 214 16.24 2.17 5.21
C VAL A 214 16.26 1.46 6.56
N TYR A 215 15.31 0.55 6.79
CA TYR A 215 15.28 -0.25 8.01
C TYR A 215 16.58 -1.05 8.21
N LEU A 216 17.05 -1.79 7.19
CA LEU A 216 18.22 -2.66 7.31
C LEU A 216 19.56 -1.93 7.48
N PHE A 217 19.70 -0.70 6.98
CA PHE A 217 20.97 0.02 6.99
C PHE A 217 21.06 1.12 8.04
N PHE A 218 19.92 1.60 8.55
CA PHE A 218 19.87 2.76 9.45
C PHE A 218 19.12 2.53 10.75
N VAL A 219 18.33 1.46 10.87
CA VAL A 219 17.51 1.18 12.05
C VAL A 219 17.91 -0.13 12.74
N ALA A 220 18.01 -1.22 11.98
CA ALA A 220 18.34 -2.57 12.46
C ALA A 220 19.81 -2.75 12.82
#